data_AF-A0A7C4HV92-F1
#
_entry.id   AF-A0A7C4HV92-F1
#
_cell.length_a   1.000
_cell.length_b   1.000
_cell.length_c   1.000
_cell.angle_alpha   90.00
_cell.angle_beta   90.00
_cell.angle_gamma   90.00
#
_symmetry.space_group_name_H-M   'P 1'
#
loop_
_entity.id
_entity.type
_entity.pdbx_description
1 polymer ?
#
loop_
_entity_poly.entity_id
_entity_poly.type
_entity_poly.pdbx_seq_one_letter_code
_entity_poly.pdbx_strand_id
1 'polypeptide(L)'
;MLTKNRKEAGYKDETYLNVLKSLPEDALEELLITLERGISEYLKSVLPPKTDFDIALGIAKKSSSVEVSAEVIIRGHLRYREDYGKLAQDAINYAKEVLIGLLEARRRRGK
;
A
#
# COMPACT_ATOMS: atom_id res chain seq x y z
N MET A 1 -29.11 -3.78 -20.15
CA MET A 1 -28.51 -3.49 -18.84
C MET A 1 -27.23 -4.30 -18.72
N LEU A 2 -26.06 -3.66 -18.89
CA LEU A 2 -24.76 -4.32 -18.73
C LEU A 2 -24.21 -3.99 -17.35
N THR A 3 -24.36 -4.93 -16.42
CA THR A 3 -23.66 -4.91 -15.13
C THR A 3 -22.17 -5.09 -15.40
N LYS A 4 -21.42 -3.98 -15.34
CA LYS A 4 -19.95 -4.02 -15.38
C LYS A 4 -19.46 -4.71 -14.10
N ASN A 5 -19.02 -5.96 -14.26
CA ASN A 5 -18.22 -6.70 -13.31
C ASN A 5 -17.00 -5.87 -12.89
N ARG A 6 -17.05 -5.28 -11.69
CA ARG A 6 -15.85 -4.86 -10.97
C ARG A 6 -15.10 -6.13 -10.58
N LYS A 7 -14.07 -6.49 -11.34
CA LYS A 7 -13.01 -7.36 -10.83
C LYS A 7 -12.28 -6.59 -9.75
N GLU A 8 -12.77 -6.67 -8.52
CA GLU A 8 -11.99 -6.35 -7.35
C GLU A 8 -10.77 -7.26 -7.37
N ALA A 9 -9.59 -6.67 -7.59
CA ALA A 9 -8.32 -7.33 -7.36
C ALA A 9 -8.12 -7.49 -5.84
N GLY A 10 -8.98 -8.27 -5.21
CA GLY A 10 -8.79 -8.73 -3.84
C GLY A 10 -7.63 -9.71 -3.84
N TYR A 11 -6.67 -9.48 -2.94
CA TYR A 11 -5.55 -10.38 -2.69
C TYR A 11 -6.08 -11.81 -2.46
N LYS A 12 -5.94 -12.67 -3.48
CA LYS A 12 -6.26 -14.10 -3.42
C LYS A 12 -5.06 -14.93 -2.95
N ASP A 13 -4.35 -14.43 -1.95
CA ASP A 13 -3.39 -15.26 -1.23
C ASP A 13 -3.80 -15.28 0.24
N GLU A 14 -4.69 -16.22 0.55
CA GLU A 14 -5.22 -16.45 1.91
C GLU A 14 -4.10 -16.55 2.94
N THR A 15 -2.90 -16.95 2.51
CA THR A 15 -1.68 -17.02 3.31
C THR A 15 -1.31 -15.68 3.96
N TYR A 16 -1.29 -14.58 3.20
CA TYR A 16 -0.89 -13.27 3.72
C TYR A 16 -1.97 -12.63 4.58
N LEU A 17 -3.24 -12.89 4.26
CA LEU A 17 -4.37 -12.47 5.07
C LEU A 17 -4.33 -13.14 6.46
N ASN A 18 -3.94 -14.41 6.53
CA ASN A 18 -3.80 -15.12 7.80
C ASN A 18 -2.67 -14.56 8.67
N VAL A 19 -1.55 -14.13 8.06
CA VAL A 19 -0.48 -13.43 8.79
C VAL A 19 -1.00 -12.10 9.36
N LEU A 20 -1.66 -11.28 8.53
CA LEU A 20 -2.21 -10.01 9.00
C LEU A 20 -3.27 -10.19 10.11
N LYS A 21 -4.10 -11.24 10.01
CA LYS A 21 -5.08 -11.58 11.06
C LYS A 21 -4.41 -11.90 12.39
N SER A 22 -3.30 -12.63 12.38
CA SER A 22 -2.63 -13.09 13.60
C SER A 22 -1.72 -12.04 14.26
N LEU A 23 -1.30 -11.00 13.53
CA LEU A 23 -0.45 -9.94 14.10
C LEU A 23 -1.19 -9.14 15.19
N PRO A 24 -0.60 -8.84 16.34
CA PRO A 24 -1.18 -7.92 17.31
C PRO A 24 -1.25 -6.48 16.74
N GLU A 25 -2.06 -5.62 17.35
CA GLU A 25 -2.35 -4.27 16.82
C GLU A 25 -1.10 -3.38 16.71
N ASP A 26 -0.21 -3.45 17.70
CA ASP A 26 1.10 -2.80 17.70
C ASP A 26 1.97 -3.23 16.50
N ALA A 27 2.00 -4.53 16.19
CA ALA A 27 2.74 -5.04 15.04
C ALA A 27 2.14 -4.62 13.69
N LEU A 28 0.83 -4.32 13.64
CA LEU A 28 0.17 -3.75 12.45
C LEU A 28 0.51 -2.27 12.30
N GLU A 29 0.55 -1.53 13.40
CA GLU A 29 0.96 -0.13 13.41
C GLU A 29 2.43 0.02 12.94
N GLU A 30 3.33 -0.81 13.46
CA GLU A 30 4.73 -0.86 13.00
C GLU A 30 4.84 -1.18 11.49
N LEU A 31 3.99 -2.08 11.00
CA LEU A 31 3.93 -2.45 9.60
C LEU A 31 3.50 -1.25 8.74
N LEU A 32 2.48 -0.51 9.18
CA LEU A 32 1.99 0.70 8.53
C LEU A 32 3.06 1.79 8.49
N ILE A 33 3.74 2.06 9.60
CA ILE A 33 4.85 3.04 9.67
C ILE A 33 5.97 2.65 8.71
N THR A 34 6.33 1.37 8.66
CA THR A 34 7.38 0.87 7.78
C THR A 34 7.00 1.05 6.31
N LEU A 35 5.75 0.76 5.96
CA LEU A 35 5.23 0.95 4.60
C LEU A 35 5.19 2.42 4.21
N GLU A 36 4.67 3.28 5.08
CA GLU A 36 4.57 4.72 4.84
C GLU A 36 5.95 5.31 4.57
N ARG A 37 6.95 4.95 5.38
CA ARG A 37 8.34 5.38 5.17
C ARG A 37 8.87 4.94 3.80
N GLY A 38 8.69 3.66 3.44
CA GLY A 38 9.16 3.14 2.15
C GLY A 38 8.52 3.85 0.97
N ILE A 39 7.20 4.06 1.01
CA ILE A 39 6.47 4.78 -0.05
C ILE A 39 6.92 6.25 -0.11
N SER A 40 7.11 6.90 1.04
CA SER A 40 7.60 8.28 1.14
C SER A 40 8.98 8.42 0.49
N GLU A 41 9.89 7.50 0.79
CA GLU A 41 11.24 7.47 0.20
C GLU A 41 11.19 7.23 -1.31
N TYR A 42 10.37 6.27 -1.76
CA TYR A 42 10.15 6.02 -3.19
C TYR A 42 9.64 7.28 -3.89
N LEU A 43 8.56 7.90 -3.40
CA LEU A 43 7.98 9.11 -3.98
C LEU A 43 8.99 10.25 -4.03
N LYS A 44 9.76 10.50 -2.95
CA LYS A 44 10.83 11.51 -2.95
C LYS A 44 11.90 11.26 -4.01
N SER A 45 12.14 10.01 -4.39
CA SER A 45 13.16 9.66 -5.39
C SER A 45 12.68 9.82 -6.84
N VAL A 46 11.37 9.70 -7.09
CA VAL A 46 10.81 9.71 -8.46
C VAL A 46 10.05 10.99 -8.79
N LEU A 47 9.57 11.73 -7.80
CA LEU A 47 8.78 12.94 -8.03
C LEU A 47 9.66 14.12 -8.45
N PRO A 48 9.17 15.00 -9.34
CA PRO A 48 9.86 16.23 -9.66
C PRO A 48 10.07 17.12 -8.43
N PRO A 49 11.10 17.98 -8.43
CA PRO A 49 11.30 18.96 -7.36
C PRO A 49 10.06 19.84 -7.14
N LYS A 50 9.80 20.22 -5.89
CA LYS A 50 8.63 21.04 -5.49
C LYS A 50 7.28 20.37 -5.79
N THR A 51 7.24 19.05 -5.69
CA THR A 51 6.01 18.27 -5.69
C THR A 51 5.72 17.86 -4.26
N ASP A 52 4.50 18.13 -3.79
CA ASP A 52 4.03 17.69 -2.49
C ASP A 52 3.24 16.39 -2.62
N PHE A 53 3.23 15.57 -1.59
CA PHE A 53 2.43 14.35 -1.56
C PHE A 53 1.94 14.01 -0.16
N ASP A 54 0.78 13.37 -0.09
CA ASP A 54 0.24 12.75 1.13
C ASP A 54 0.08 11.26 0.91
N ILE A 55 0.30 10.48 1.96
CA ILE A 55 0.11 9.04 1.99
C ILE A 55 -0.86 8.74 3.12
N ALA A 56 -1.90 7.96 2.86
CA ALA A 56 -2.75 7.41 3.90
C ALA A 56 -2.81 5.90 3.75
N LEU A 57 -2.44 5.17 4.82
CA LEU A 57 -2.47 3.72 4.86
C LEU A 57 -3.40 3.27 5.99
N GLY A 58 -4.08 2.16 5.79
CA GLY A 58 -4.96 1.58 6.79
C GLY A 58 -4.95 0.07 6.76
N ILE A 59 -5.01 -0.54 7.94
CA ILE A 59 -5.31 -1.96 8.10
C ILE A 59 -6.50 -2.07 9.04
N ALA A 60 -7.62 -2.60 8.54
CA ALA A 60 -8.82 -2.82 9.33
C ALA A 60 -9.07 -4.32 9.48
N LYS A 61 -9.12 -4.78 10.73
CA LYS A 61 -9.54 -6.15 11.05
C LYS A 61 -11.06 -6.20 11.22
N LYS A 62 -11.70 -7.00 10.38
CA LYS A 62 -13.12 -7.36 10.50
C LYS A 62 -13.23 -8.80 10.98
N SER A 63 -14.40 -9.18 11.46
CA SER A 63 -14.66 -10.52 12.03
C SER A 63 -14.28 -11.68 11.09
N SER A 64 -14.42 -11.51 9.78
CA SER A 64 -14.10 -12.54 8.78
C SER A 64 -12.96 -12.16 7.81
N SER A 65 -12.52 -10.90 7.79
CA SER A 65 -11.58 -10.40 6.80
C SER A 65 -10.59 -9.39 7.38
N VAL A 66 -9.49 -9.19 6.66
CA VAL A 66 -8.60 -8.05 6.88
C VAL A 66 -8.62 -7.23 5.62
N GLU A 67 -8.83 -5.93 5.78
CA GLU A 67 -8.80 -4.97 4.70
C GLU A 67 -7.54 -4.13 4.84
N VAL A 68 -6.81 -3.97 3.74
CA VAL A 68 -5.65 -3.09 3.66
C VAL A 68 -5.98 -2.02 2.62
N SER A 69 -5.91 -0.76 3.03
CA SER A 69 -6.14 0.40 2.17
C SER A 69 -4.86 1.22 2.03
N ALA A 70 -4.68 1.80 0.84
CA ALA A 70 -3.61 2.73 0.56
C ALA A 70 -4.13 3.82 -0.37
N GLU A 71 -3.90 5.06 0.01
CA GLU A 71 -4.20 6.26 -0.76
C GLU A 71 -2.92 7.08 -0.88
N VAL A 72 -2.66 7.57 -2.09
CA VAL A 72 -1.52 8.42 -2.41
C VAL A 72 -2.05 9.61 -3.19
N ILE A 73 -1.84 10.81 -2.64
CA ILE A 73 -2.23 12.07 -3.27
C ILE A 73 -0.95 12.78 -3.66
N ILE A 74 -0.81 13.17 -4.93
CA ILE A 74 0.35 13.89 -5.44
C ILE A 74 -0.12 15.26 -5.96
N ARG A 75 0.53 16.33 -5.49
CA ARG A 75 0.27 17.72 -5.87
C ARG A 75 1.51 18.31 -6.50
N GLY A 76 1.52 18.37 -7.83
CA GLY A 76 2.65 18.87 -8.61
C GLY A 76 2.41 20.24 -9.22
N HIS A 77 3.50 20.94 -9.54
CA HIS A 77 3.43 22.21 -10.24
C HIS A 77 3.10 22.00 -11.73
N LEU A 78 2.19 22.82 -12.29
CA LEU A 78 1.71 22.74 -13.69
C LEU A 78 2.80 22.82 -14.77
N ARG A 79 4.03 23.22 -14.41
CA ARG A 79 5.16 23.33 -15.34
C ARG A 79 5.74 21.98 -15.72
N TYR A 80 5.53 20.98 -14.86
CA TYR A 80 5.97 19.62 -15.08
C TYR A 80 4.87 18.86 -15.84
N ARG A 81 5.24 18.23 -16.96
CA ARG A 81 4.34 17.41 -17.77
C ARG A 81 4.41 15.94 -17.37
N GLU A 82 4.33 15.68 -16.07
CA GLU A 82 4.33 14.31 -15.54
C GLU A 82 2.92 13.73 -15.52
N ASP A 83 2.84 12.41 -15.68
CA ASP A 83 1.62 11.66 -15.41
C ASP A 83 1.54 11.32 -13.92
N TYR A 84 1.04 12.27 -13.14
CA TYR A 84 0.88 12.10 -11.69
C TYR A 84 -0.08 10.97 -11.32
N GLY A 85 -1.04 10.63 -12.19
CA GLY A 85 -1.92 9.49 -11.98
C GLY A 85 -1.16 8.17 -12.06
N LYS A 86 -0.28 8.03 -13.05
CA LYS A 86 0.63 6.90 -13.16
C LYS A 86 1.61 6.84 -11.98
N LEU A 87 2.20 7.96 -11.58
CA LEU A 87 3.13 8.01 -10.45
C LEU A 87 2.45 7.57 -9.13
N ALA A 88 1.21 7.99 -8.88
CA ALA A 88 0.43 7.52 -7.73
C ALA A 88 0.15 6.02 -7.80
N GLN A 89 -0.20 5.52 -8.98
CA GLN A 89 -0.43 4.09 -9.20
C GLN A 89 0.83 3.25 -8.98
N ASP A 90 1.98 3.73 -9.45
CA ASP A 90 3.27 3.08 -9.27
C ASP A 90 3.68 3.07 -7.78
N ALA A 91 3.43 4.15 -7.04
CA ALA A 91 3.65 4.19 -5.59
C ALA A 91 2.76 3.18 -4.82
N ILE A 92 1.49 3.02 -5.22
CA ILE A 92 0.61 1.99 -4.65
C ILE A 92 1.12 0.58 -4.99
N ASN A 93 1.64 0.37 -6.20
CA ASN A 93 2.21 -0.92 -6.57
C ASN A 93 3.49 -1.23 -5.78
N TYR A 94 4.35 -0.23 -5.58
CA TYR A 94 5.51 -0.34 -4.70
C TYR A 94 5.10 -0.70 -3.27
N ALA A 95 4.08 -0.05 -2.71
CA ALA A 95 3.54 -0.36 -1.39
C ALA A 95 3.12 -1.84 -1.26
N LYS A 96 2.48 -2.37 -2.31
CA LYS A 96 2.05 -3.77 -2.37
C LYS A 96 3.24 -4.72 -2.33
N GLU A 97 4.29 -4.46 -3.10
CA GLU A 97 5.50 -5.28 -3.13
C GLU A 97 6.22 -5.28 -1.78
N VAL A 98 6.38 -4.10 -1.17
CA VAL A 98 6.99 -3.97 0.16
C VAL A 98 6.17 -4.73 1.20
N LEU A 99 4.83 -4.60 1.19
CA LEU A 99 3.96 -5.30 2.12
C LEU A 99 4.12 -6.82 1.99
N ILE A 100 4.11 -7.35 0.76
CA ILE A 100 4.30 -8.78 0.51
C ILE A 100 5.66 -9.23 1.07
N GLY A 101 6.74 -8.51 0.76
CA GLY A 101 8.08 -8.85 1.24
C GLY A 101 8.18 -8.86 2.77
N LEU A 102 7.54 -7.92 3.45
CA LEU A 102 7.49 -7.86 4.92
C LEU A 102 6.70 -9.04 5.50
N LEU A 103 5.55 -9.39 4.92
CA LEU A 103 4.74 -10.52 5.36
C LEU A 103 5.46 -11.86 5.12
N GLU A 104 6.14 -12.02 3.99
CA GLU A 104 6.97 -13.20 3.70
C GLU A 104 8.13 -13.37 4.68
N ALA A 105 8.80 -12.26 5.03
CA ALA A 105 9.90 -12.28 6.01
C ALA A 105 9.39 -12.72 7.39
N ARG A 106 8.23 -12.19 7.82
CA ARG A 106 7.58 -12.62 9.09
C ARG A 106 7.17 -14.09 9.06
N ARG A 107 6.58 -14.56 7.95
CA ARG A 107 6.21 -15.98 7.79
C ARG A 107 7.41 -16.92 7.94
N ARG A 108 8.58 -16.53 7.42
CA ARG A 108 9.81 -17.32 7.50
C ARG A 108 10.41 -17.38 8.92
N ARG A 109 10.19 -16.35 9.74
CA ARG A 109 10.69 -16.28 11.13
C ARG A 109 9.80 -16.98 12.15
N GLY A 110 8.54 -17.24 11.81
CA GLY A 110 7.57 -17.95 12.65
C GLY A 110 7.52 -19.47 12.41
N LYS A 111 8.46 -20.03 11.65
CA LYS A 111 8.72 -21.47 11.52
C LYS A 111 9.94 -21.83 12.34
#